data_AF-A0A9C8H9C4-F1
#
_entry.id   AF-A0A9C8H9C4-F1
#
_cell.length_a   1.000
_cell.length_b   1.000
_cell.length_c   1.000
_cell.angle_alpha   90.00
_cell.angle_beta   90.00
_cell.angle_gamma   90.00
#
_symmetry.space_group_name_H-M   'P 1'
#
loop_
_entity.id
_entity.type
_entity.pdbx_description
1 polymer ?
#
loop_
_entity_poly.entity_id
_entity_poly.type
_entity_poly.pdbx_seq_one_letter_code
_entity_poly.pdbx_strand_id
1 'polypeptide(L)'
;PEWLAHYTERGYVLRDPMVAWGFSTTGATRWSNQNIPDPFGILEDAARFGLRYGVTISWGPIASRTIASVARADREFEDAEIDKIEALVRRLHDMTEPPQELTKAQIEALKCIADGDRHAAAASKLRISESALKARLASARERLMARTTAEAIQRAKDYGLL
;
A
#
# COMPACT_ATOMS: atom_id res chain seq x y z
N PRO A 1 -11.67 -18.58 -7.53
CA PRO A 1 -13.02 -18.26 -8.04
C PRO A 1 -13.00 -18.13 -9.56
N GLU A 2 -14.09 -18.48 -10.27
CA GLU A 2 -14.14 -18.47 -11.74
C GLU A 2 -13.86 -17.10 -12.35
N TRP A 3 -14.41 -16.03 -11.74
CA TRP A 3 -14.13 -14.65 -12.16
C TRP A 3 -12.63 -14.30 -12.13
N LEU A 4 -11.90 -14.71 -11.09
CA LEU A 4 -10.48 -14.37 -10.96
C LEU A 4 -9.63 -15.01 -12.07
N ALA A 5 -9.95 -16.25 -12.45
CA ALA A 5 -9.31 -16.93 -13.57
C ALA A 5 -9.62 -16.19 -14.89
N HIS A 6 -10.91 -15.91 -15.14
CA HIS A 6 -11.36 -15.18 -16.31
C HIS A 6 -10.69 -13.80 -16.47
N TYR A 7 -10.61 -13.06 -15.37
CA TYR A 7 -9.99 -11.73 -15.29
C TYR A 7 -8.48 -11.79 -15.58
N THR A 8 -7.79 -12.80 -15.02
CA THR A 8 -6.34 -13.00 -15.17
C THR A 8 -5.98 -13.44 -16.58
N GLU A 9 -6.67 -14.44 -17.13
CA GLU A 9 -6.41 -14.97 -18.49
C GLU A 9 -6.56 -13.92 -19.58
N ARG A 10 -7.46 -12.94 -19.37
CA ARG A 10 -7.68 -11.84 -20.30
C ARG A 10 -6.82 -10.62 -20.01
N GLY A 11 -5.98 -10.64 -18.97
CA GLY A 11 -5.14 -9.52 -18.58
C GLY A 11 -5.95 -8.24 -18.31
N TYR A 12 -7.13 -8.38 -17.69
CA TYR A 12 -8.06 -7.26 -17.50
C TYR A 12 -7.47 -6.15 -16.62
N VAL A 13 -6.53 -6.45 -15.73
CA VAL A 13 -5.86 -5.42 -14.88
C VAL A 13 -5.31 -4.23 -15.67
N LEU A 14 -4.82 -4.44 -16.90
CA LEU A 14 -4.25 -3.38 -17.74
C LEU A 14 -5.31 -2.50 -18.41
N ARG A 15 -6.57 -2.93 -18.39
CA ARG A 15 -7.69 -2.36 -19.13
C ARG A 15 -8.89 -2.03 -18.24
N ASP A 16 -8.81 -2.41 -16.96
CA ASP A 16 -9.89 -2.28 -16.00
C ASP A 16 -10.15 -0.79 -15.69
N PRO A 17 -11.37 -0.28 -15.96
CA PRO A 17 -11.71 1.11 -15.71
C PRO A 17 -11.64 1.48 -14.23
N MET A 18 -11.90 0.54 -13.31
CA MET A 18 -11.84 0.79 -11.86
C MET A 18 -10.40 0.89 -11.37
N VAL A 19 -9.48 0.13 -11.98
CA VAL A 19 -8.04 0.28 -11.73
C VAL A 19 -7.55 1.64 -12.22
N ALA A 20 -7.90 2.02 -13.45
CA ALA A 20 -7.53 3.33 -14.02
C ALA A 20 -8.08 4.51 -13.20
N TRP A 21 -9.35 4.43 -12.79
CA TRP A 21 -9.97 5.40 -11.91
C TRP A 21 -9.25 5.49 -10.56
N GLY A 22 -8.94 4.34 -9.94
CA GLY A 22 -8.28 4.28 -8.64
C GLY A 22 -6.87 4.86 -8.63
N PHE A 23 -6.15 4.83 -9.75
CA PHE A 23 -4.87 5.55 -9.87
C PHE A 23 -5.02 7.06 -10.11
N SER A 24 -6.16 7.49 -10.66
CA SER A 24 -6.40 8.87 -11.07
C SER A 24 -7.00 9.74 -9.96
N THR A 25 -7.65 9.14 -8.96
CA THR A 25 -8.32 9.86 -7.87
C THR A 25 -8.32 9.08 -6.55
N THR A 26 -8.65 9.74 -5.45
CA THR A 26 -8.93 9.19 -4.13
C THR A 26 -10.42 9.27 -3.80
N GLY A 27 -10.94 8.34 -3.01
CA GLY A 27 -12.33 8.31 -2.54
C GLY A 27 -13.04 7.03 -2.98
N ALA A 28 -14.36 7.10 -3.16
CA ALA A 28 -15.20 5.98 -3.56
C ALA A 28 -15.96 6.24 -4.87
N THR A 29 -16.14 5.21 -5.69
CA THR A 29 -17.06 5.25 -6.84
C THR A 29 -17.82 3.94 -6.98
N ARG A 30 -19.11 4.03 -7.32
CA ARG A 30 -19.89 2.88 -7.79
C ARG A 30 -19.44 2.48 -9.19
N TRP A 31 -19.56 1.19 -9.53
CA TRP A 31 -19.31 0.67 -10.87
C TRP A 31 -20.33 1.21 -11.90
N SER A 32 -21.52 1.61 -11.44
CA SER A 32 -22.56 2.25 -12.24
C SER A 32 -22.31 3.73 -12.57
N ASN A 33 -21.16 4.29 -12.17
CA ASN A 33 -20.80 5.67 -12.50
C ASN A 33 -20.58 5.87 -14.00
N GLN A 34 -21.54 6.53 -14.66
CA GLN A 34 -21.56 6.74 -16.11
C GLN A 34 -20.40 7.60 -16.63
N ASN A 35 -19.71 8.35 -15.76
CA ASN A 35 -18.54 9.13 -16.15
C ASN A 35 -17.28 8.28 -16.31
N ILE A 36 -17.32 7.00 -15.93
CA ILE A 36 -16.21 6.07 -16.07
C ILE A 36 -16.54 5.10 -17.20
N PRO A 37 -15.96 5.28 -18.41
CA PRO A 37 -16.26 4.41 -19.53
C PRO A 37 -15.66 3.02 -19.33
N ASP A 38 -16.40 1.98 -19.68
CA ASP A 38 -15.95 0.58 -19.74
C ASP A 38 -15.89 0.09 -21.19
N PRO A 39 -14.90 0.54 -22.00
CA PRO A 39 -14.84 0.23 -23.43
C PRO A 39 -14.59 -1.26 -23.72
N PHE A 40 -14.15 -2.02 -22.72
CA PHE A 40 -13.85 -3.44 -22.84
C PHE A 40 -14.94 -4.35 -22.26
N GLY A 41 -16.03 -3.79 -21.72
CA GLY A 41 -17.16 -4.54 -21.16
C GLY A 41 -16.78 -5.39 -19.93
N ILE A 42 -15.75 -5.00 -19.19
CA ILE A 42 -15.20 -5.76 -18.06
C ILE A 42 -16.23 -5.83 -16.92
N LEU A 43 -16.95 -4.74 -16.64
CA LEU A 43 -17.97 -4.69 -15.59
C LEU A 43 -19.22 -5.49 -16.00
N GLU A 44 -19.54 -5.51 -17.29
CA GLU A 44 -20.62 -6.34 -17.82
C GLU A 44 -20.28 -7.83 -17.71
N ASP A 45 -19.03 -8.20 -18.04
CA ASP A 45 -18.54 -9.56 -17.84
C ASP A 45 -18.56 -9.95 -16.36
N ALA A 46 -18.09 -9.07 -15.46
CA ALA A 46 -18.15 -9.29 -14.02
C ALA A 46 -19.58 -9.59 -13.55
N ALA A 47 -20.59 -8.89 -14.10
CA ALA A 47 -22.00 -9.12 -13.78
C ALA A 47 -22.48 -10.54 -14.16
N ARG A 48 -21.93 -11.15 -15.23
CA ARG A 48 -22.24 -12.54 -15.61
C ARG A 48 -21.75 -13.56 -14.57
N PHE A 49 -20.76 -13.19 -13.77
CA PHE A 49 -20.25 -13.98 -12.63
C PHE A 49 -20.91 -13.60 -11.29
N GLY A 50 -22.00 -12.83 -11.30
CA GLY A 50 -22.71 -12.39 -10.09
C GLY A 50 -22.10 -11.17 -9.40
N LEU A 51 -21.09 -10.52 -10.00
CA LEU A 51 -20.46 -9.31 -9.49
C LEU A 51 -21.07 -8.09 -10.20
N ARG A 52 -22.37 -7.88 -9.98
CA ARG A 52 -23.15 -6.90 -10.76
C ARG A 52 -23.06 -5.49 -10.21
N TYR A 53 -23.20 -5.37 -8.89
CA TYR A 53 -23.21 -4.09 -8.21
C TYR A 53 -21.93 -3.98 -7.40
N GLY A 54 -21.06 -3.05 -7.76
CA GLY A 54 -19.76 -2.90 -7.13
C GLY A 54 -19.44 -1.47 -6.74
N VAL A 55 -18.54 -1.35 -5.78
CA VAL A 55 -17.92 -0.08 -5.39
C VAL A 55 -16.41 -0.28 -5.34
N THR A 56 -15.69 0.71 -5.84
CA THR A 56 -14.22 0.78 -5.79
C THR A 56 -13.82 1.95 -4.91
N ILE A 57 -12.92 1.68 -3.97
CA ILE A 57 -12.30 2.64 -3.06
C ILE A 57 -10.84 2.81 -3.47
N SER A 58 -10.39 4.06 -3.51
CA SER A 58 -9.00 4.42 -3.72
C SER A 58 -8.49 5.28 -2.56
N TRP A 59 -7.41 4.86 -1.92
CA TRP A 59 -6.83 5.55 -0.77
C TRP A 59 -5.30 5.50 -0.76
N GLY A 60 -4.68 6.43 -0.03
CA GLY A 60 -3.23 6.56 0.11
C GLY A 60 -2.57 7.50 -0.92
N PRO A 61 -1.25 7.70 -0.84
CA PRO A 61 -0.48 8.40 -1.88
C PRO A 61 -0.29 7.50 -3.12
N ILE A 62 0.01 8.08 -4.30
CA ILE A 62 0.24 7.28 -5.53
C ILE A 62 1.38 6.25 -5.33
N ALA A 63 2.43 6.60 -4.59
CA ALA A 63 3.56 5.71 -4.30
C ALA A 63 3.18 4.49 -3.43
N SER A 64 2.06 4.55 -2.72
CA SER A 64 1.53 3.49 -1.86
C SER A 64 0.01 3.41 -2.05
N ARG A 65 -0.44 3.32 -3.31
CA ARG A 65 -1.87 3.39 -3.61
C ARG A 65 -2.55 2.07 -3.22
N THR A 66 -3.59 2.14 -2.39
CA THR A 66 -4.53 1.03 -2.18
C THR A 66 -5.77 1.25 -3.03
N ILE A 67 -6.09 0.27 -3.87
CA ILE A 67 -7.35 0.18 -4.63
C ILE A 67 -8.05 -1.08 -4.18
N ALA A 68 -9.27 -0.94 -3.67
CA ALA A 68 -10.07 -2.06 -3.19
C ALA A 68 -11.46 -2.01 -3.81
N SER A 69 -11.92 -3.14 -4.32
CA SER A 69 -13.26 -3.27 -4.89
C SER A 69 -14.06 -4.33 -4.15
N VAL A 70 -15.33 -4.06 -3.87
CA VAL A 70 -16.28 -5.05 -3.37
C VAL A 70 -17.50 -5.07 -4.27
N ALA A 71 -18.12 -6.25 -4.42
CA ALA A 71 -19.27 -6.44 -5.29
C ALA A 71 -20.30 -7.38 -4.68
N ARG A 72 -21.55 -7.22 -5.11
CA ARG A 72 -22.73 -8.01 -4.73
C ARG A 72 -23.65 -8.23 -5.93
N ALA A 73 -24.53 -9.22 -5.82
CA ALA A 73 -25.38 -9.66 -6.93
C ALA A 73 -26.78 -9.02 -6.94
N ASP A 74 -27.27 -8.57 -5.79
CA ASP A 74 -28.68 -8.30 -5.52
C ASP A 74 -29.08 -6.83 -5.71
N ARG A 75 -28.30 -5.87 -5.21
CA ARG A 75 -28.60 -4.44 -5.32
C ARG A 75 -27.37 -3.54 -5.29
N GLU A 76 -27.56 -2.28 -5.70
CA GLU A 76 -26.58 -1.21 -5.52
C GLU A 76 -26.21 -0.98 -4.04
N PHE A 77 -24.98 -0.52 -3.81
CA PHE A 77 -24.53 -0.12 -2.49
C PHE A 77 -25.13 1.23 -2.09
N GLU A 78 -25.60 1.33 -0.85
CA GLU A 78 -26.07 2.57 -0.25
C GLU A 78 -24.88 3.42 0.22
N ASP A 79 -25.01 4.74 0.27
CA ASP A 79 -23.90 5.63 0.67
C ASP A 79 -23.35 5.27 2.06
N ALA A 80 -24.22 4.92 3.02
CA ALA A 80 -23.81 4.49 4.35
C ALA A 80 -23.04 3.14 4.37
N GLU A 81 -23.25 2.27 3.37
CA GLU A 81 -22.44 1.05 3.21
C GLU A 81 -21.07 1.41 2.63
N ILE A 82 -21.03 2.30 1.65
CA ILE A 82 -19.81 2.80 1.03
C ILE A 82 -18.91 3.47 2.07
N ASP A 83 -19.46 4.34 2.92
CA ASP A 83 -18.71 5.01 3.99
C ASP A 83 -18.03 4.00 4.93
N LYS A 84 -18.72 2.91 5.27
CA LYS A 84 -18.16 1.83 6.11
C LYS A 84 -17.05 1.07 5.41
N ILE A 85 -17.24 0.74 4.13
CA ILE A 85 -16.24 0.05 3.32
C ILE A 85 -15.00 0.94 3.18
N GLU A 86 -15.17 2.22 2.89
CA GLU A 86 -14.09 3.19 2.79
C GLU A 86 -13.31 3.27 4.10
N ALA A 87 -14.00 3.42 5.24
CA ALA A 87 -13.34 3.44 6.55
C ALA A 87 -12.52 2.17 6.83
N LEU A 88 -13.01 1.00 6.43
CA LEU A 88 -12.28 -0.27 6.55
C LEU A 88 -11.04 -0.32 5.64
N VAL A 89 -11.19 0.08 4.38
CA VAL A 89 -10.07 0.12 3.41
C VAL A 89 -8.98 1.08 3.89
N ARG A 90 -9.36 2.25 4.41
CA ARG A 90 -8.43 3.22 4.99
C ARG A 90 -7.66 2.62 6.16
N ARG A 91 -8.35 1.98 7.09
CA ARG A 91 -7.71 1.30 8.22
C ARG A 91 -6.74 0.20 7.76
N LEU A 92 -7.13 -0.59 6.76
CA LEU A 92 -6.27 -1.64 6.20
C LEU A 92 -5.04 -1.04 5.52
N HIS A 93 -5.23 0.03 4.75
CA HIS A 93 -4.12 0.78 4.15
C HIS A 93 -3.13 1.22 5.22
N ASP A 94 -3.58 1.94 6.25
CA ASP A 94 -2.73 2.46 7.32
C ASP A 94 -1.98 1.34 8.08
N MET A 95 -2.58 0.14 8.19
CA MET A 95 -1.93 -1.04 8.78
C MET A 95 -0.86 -1.67 7.89
N THR A 96 -0.97 -1.48 6.58
CA THR A 96 -0.06 -2.05 5.57
C THR A 96 0.92 -1.05 5.00
N GLU A 97 0.69 0.25 5.23
CA GLU A 97 1.56 1.32 4.75
C GLU A 97 2.93 1.13 5.39
N PRO A 98 4.00 1.04 4.58
CA PRO A 98 5.34 0.99 5.10
C PRO A 98 5.53 2.19 6.03
N PRO A 99 6.06 1.96 7.24
CA PRO A 99 6.19 3.02 8.22
C PRO A 99 6.94 4.22 7.64
N GLN A 100 6.43 5.41 7.97
CA GLN A 100 6.90 6.71 7.50
C GLN A 100 8.42 6.77 7.33
N GLU A 101 8.84 7.35 6.19
CA GLU A 101 10.23 7.44 5.75
C GLU A 101 11.21 7.65 6.91
N LEU A 102 12.28 6.85 6.90
CA LEU A 102 13.40 7.07 7.80
C LEU A 102 14.02 8.43 7.52
N THR A 103 14.31 9.18 8.57
CA THR A 103 15.14 10.39 8.44
C THR A 103 16.51 10.03 7.86
N LYS A 104 17.16 10.96 7.16
CA LYS A 104 18.52 10.77 6.64
C LYS A 104 19.49 10.24 7.70
N ALA A 105 19.40 10.77 8.93
CA ALA A 105 20.21 10.35 10.06
C ALA A 105 19.96 8.89 10.51
N GLN A 106 18.74 8.39 10.38
CA GLN A 106 18.40 6.99 10.64
C GLN A 106 18.90 6.08 9.51
N ILE A 107 18.75 6.52 8.25
CA ILE A 107 19.28 5.80 7.07
C ILE A 107 20.79 5.67 7.18
N GLU A 108 21.52 6.77 7.44
CA GLU A 108 22.98 6.75 7.61
C GLU A 108 23.42 5.83 8.75
N ALA A 109 22.68 5.80 9.87
CA ALA A 109 22.96 4.89 10.96
C ALA A 109 22.78 3.42 10.53
N LEU A 110 21.69 3.09 9.82
CA LEU A 110 21.47 1.74 9.29
C LEU A 110 22.52 1.36 8.24
N LYS A 111 22.93 2.29 7.36
CA LYS A 111 23.99 2.07 6.36
C LYS A 111 25.32 1.70 7.02
N CYS A 112 25.75 2.44 8.04
CA CYS A 112 27.00 2.12 8.75
C CYS A 112 26.98 0.68 9.31
N ILE A 113 25.86 0.26 9.91
CA ILE A 113 25.73 -1.11 10.43
C ILE A 113 25.63 -2.14 9.29
N ALA A 114 24.95 -1.81 8.19
CA ALA A 114 24.86 -2.67 7.01
C ALA A 114 26.22 -2.88 6.34
N ASP A 115 27.10 -1.88 6.37
CA ASP A 115 28.48 -1.91 5.88
C ASP A 115 29.42 -2.69 6.82
N GLY A 116 28.94 -3.14 7.99
CA GLY A 116 29.69 -3.93 8.96
C GLY A 116 30.40 -3.11 10.05
N ASP A 117 30.15 -1.80 10.15
CA ASP A 117 30.73 -0.98 11.21
C ASP A 117 30.21 -1.40 12.59
N ARG A 118 31.11 -1.58 13.56
CA ARG A 118 30.72 -1.71 14.97
C ARG A 118 30.17 -0.39 15.49
N HIS A 119 29.30 -0.41 16.51
CA HIS A 119 28.65 0.78 17.05
C HIS A 119 29.60 1.95 17.36
N ALA A 120 30.77 1.70 17.98
CA ALA A 120 31.76 2.75 18.26
C ALA A 120 32.33 3.39 16.98
N ALA A 121 32.65 2.57 15.98
CA ALA A 121 33.17 3.05 14.69
C ALA A 121 32.10 3.84 13.90
N ALA A 122 30.87 3.31 13.85
CA ALA A 122 29.74 3.98 13.23
C ALA A 122 29.42 5.34 13.91
N ALA A 123 29.44 5.39 15.24
CA ALA A 123 29.20 6.63 15.99
C ALA A 123 30.29 7.68 15.70
N SER A 124 31.56 7.26 15.67
CA SER A 124 32.68 8.12 15.30
C SER A 124 32.57 8.63 13.86
N LYS A 125 32.26 7.76 12.90
CA LYS A 125 32.06 8.08 11.48
C LYS A 125 30.95 9.11 11.27
N LEU A 126 29.86 8.99 12.04
CA LEU A 126 28.73 9.94 12.02
C LEU A 126 28.92 11.16 12.93
N ARG A 127 30.07 11.27 13.65
CA ARG A 127 30.39 12.34 14.59
C ARG A 127 29.33 12.54 15.67
N ILE A 128 28.83 11.44 16.24
CA ILE A 128 27.85 11.43 17.35
C ILE A 128 28.32 10.52 18.49
N SER A 129 27.65 10.58 19.63
CA SER A 129 27.88 9.61 20.71
C SER A 129 27.34 8.22 20.36
N GLU A 130 27.90 7.17 20.96
CA GLU A 130 27.35 5.81 20.83
C GLU A 130 25.91 5.70 21.33
N SER A 131 25.55 6.47 22.38
CA SER A 131 24.18 6.52 22.88
C SER A 131 23.22 7.13 21.85
N ALA A 132 23.64 8.18 21.14
CA ALA A 132 22.87 8.79 20.06
C ALA A 132 22.71 7.83 18.87
N LEU A 133 23.75 7.08 18.51
CA LEU A 133 23.65 6.03 17.48
C LEU A 133 22.64 4.96 17.88
N LYS A 134 22.72 4.43 19.11
CA LYS A 134 21.78 3.43 19.62
C LYS A 134 20.34 3.93 19.61
N ALA A 135 20.12 5.20 19.97
CA ALA A 135 18.80 5.84 19.91
C ALA A 135 18.28 5.93 18.46
N ARG A 136 19.11 6.33 17.50
CA ARG A 136 18.74 6.36 16.06
C ARG A 136 18.38 4.97 15.55
N LEU A 137 19.18 3.95 15.87
CA LEU A 137 18.90 2.56 15.48
C LEU A 137 17.61 2.03 16.13
N ALA A 138 17.36 2.36 17.40
CA ALA A 138 16.13 1.98 18.09
C ALA A 138 14.89 2.62 17.45
N SER A 139 14.95 3.92 17.17
CA SER A 139 13.87 4.64 16.49
C SER A 139 13.67 4.14 15.05
N ALA A 140 14.73 3.80 14.33
CA ALA A 140 14.64 3.21 12.99
C ALA A 140 13.99 1.82 13.01
N ARG A 141 14.30 0.99 14.01
CA ARG A 141 13.64 -0.32 14.22
C ARG A 141 12.15 -0.17 14.51
N GLU A 142 11.80 0.74 15.41
CA GLU A 142 10.41 1.01 15.77
C GLU A 142 9.61 1.47 14.55
N ARG A 143 10.16 2.44 13.79
CA ARG A 143 9.57 2.85 12.52
C ARG A 143 9.40 1.65 11.63
N LEU A 144 10.46 0.94 11.23
CA LEU A 144 10.39 -0.22 10.36
C LEU A 144 9.65 -1.45 10.92
N MET A 145 9.04 -1.36 12.10
CA MET A 145 8.36 -2.45 12.83
C MET A 145 9.23 -3.71 12.97
N ALA A 146 10.53 -3.52 13.14
CA ALA A 146 11.54 -4.57 13.21
C ALA A 146 11.98 -4.84 14.65
N ARG A 147 12.17 -6.10 15.02
CA ARG A 147 12.61 -6.51 16.36
C ARG A 147 14.12 -6.34 16.54
N THR A 148 14.89 -6.49 15.46
CA THR A 148 16.36 -6.41 15.50
C THR A 148 16.89 -5.40 14.48
N THR A 149 18.13 -4.94 14.65
CA THR A 149 18.75 -4.02 13.69
C THR A 149 19.00 -4.71 12.35
N ALA A 150 19.29 -6.01 12.35
CA ALA A 150 19.44 -6.80 11.13
C ALA A 150 18.12 -6.88 10.33
N GLU A 151 17.00 -7.13 11.02
CA GLU A 151 15.67 -7.11 10.41
C GLU A 151 15.31 -5.72 9.87
N ALA A 152 15.64 -4.65 10.60
CA ALA A 152 15.46 -3.28 10.12
C ALA A 152 16.27 -3.00 8.84
N ILE A 153 17.53 -3.45 8.77
CA ILE A 153 18.35 -3.31 7.56
C ILE A 153 17.71 -4.06 6.39
N GLN A 154 17.21 -5.28 6.59
CA GLN A 154 16.56 -6.04 5.53
C GLN A 154 15.31 -5.32 5.00
N ARG A 155 14.40 -4.90 5.89
CA ARG A 155 13.20 -4.16 5.50
C ARG A 155 13.54 -2.84 4.80
N ALA A 156 14.56 -2.12 5.28
CA ALA A 156 15.00 -0.90 4.63
C ALA A 156 15.53 -1.13 3.21
N LYS A 157 16.18 -2.28 2.93
CA LYS A 157 16.55 -2.68 1.56
C LYS A 157 15.34 -3.02 0.72
N ASP A 158 14.39 -3.79 1.27
CA ASP A 158 13.16 -4.19 0.58
C ASP A 158 12.31 -2.96 0.19
N TYR A 159 12.34 -1.91 1.03
CA TYR A 159 11.69 -0.62 0.76
C TYR A 159 12.54 0.35 -0.08
N GLY A 160 13.73 -0.03 -0.54
CA GLY A 160 14.61 0.83 -1.36
C GLY A 160 15.19 2.05 -0.63
N LEU A 161 15.29 2.01 0.70
CA LEU A 161 15.79 3.11 1.54
C LEU A 161 17.31 3.07 1.76
N LEU A 162 17.98 1.94 1.45
CA LEU A 162 19.43 1.74 1.62
C LEU A 162 20.16 1.62 0.28
#